data_AF-A0A7W1B5Z3-F1
#
_entry.id   AF-A0A7W1B5Z3-F1
#
_cell.length_a   1.000
_cell.length_b   1.000
_cell.length_c   1.000
_cell.angle_alpha   90.00
_cell.angle_beta   90.00
_cell.angle_gamma   90.00
#
_symmetry.space_group_name_H-M   'P 1'
#
loop_
_entity.id
_entity.type
_entity.pdbx_description
1 polymer ?
#
loop_
_entity_poly.entity_id
_entity_poly.type
_entity_poly.pdbx_seq_one_letter_code
_entity_poly.pdbx_strand_id
1 'polypeptide(L)'
;MHPAGIAEIATLVGNLAHTTHRNTMSRELARALGAEALLILVRDPELPVLLPAPGFPQTLRGGPEWRRFLTLLVEPGRHTAVVDYPAPDDHTPVMAHVCADGTAFVLFGETVTPGALDGVVPMLPLV
;
A
#
# COMPACT_ATOMS: atom_id res chain seq x y z
N MET A 1 18.54 -8.72 -9.84
CA MET A 1 17.11 -9.05 -9.76
C MET A 1 16.49 -8.56 -11.06
N HIS A 2 15.88 -9.43 -11.87
CA HIS A 2 15.18 -8.97 -13.08
C HIS A 2 13.88 -8.29 -12.65
N PRO A 3 13.46 -7.17 -13.28
CA PRO A 3 12.16 -6.58 -13.02
C PRO A 3 11.07 -7.61 -13.36
N ALA A 4 10.10 -7.79 -12.46
CA ALA A 4 8.98 -8.70 -12.68
C ALA A 4 8.23 -8.31 -13.95
N GLY A 5 7.79 -9.32 -14.72
CA GLY A 5 6.98 -9.08 -15.91
C GLY A 5 5.57 -8.63 -15.55
N ILE A 6 4.90 -7.89 -16.45
CA ILE A 6 3.51 -7.42 -16.25
C ILE A 6 2.54 -8.58 -15.91
N ALA A 7 2.72 -9.76 -16.52
CA ALA A 7 1.88 -10.93 -16.24
C ALA A 7 2.08 -11.50 -14.82
N GLU A 8 3.31 -11.43 -14.31
CA GLU A 8 3.66 -11.83 -12.94
C GLU A 8 3.02 -10.87 -11.93
N ILE A 9 3.13 -9.56 -12.18
CA ILE A 9 2.48 -8.51 -11.38
C ILE A 9 0.96 -8.69 -11.36
N ALA A 10 0.34 -8.94 -12.52
CA ALA A 10 -1.11 -9.16 -12.61
C ALA A 10 -1.56 -10.39 -11.80
N THR A 11 -0.76 -11.46 -11.79
CA THR A 11 -1.04 -12.66 -11.00
C THR A 11 -0.97 -12.37 -9.50
N LEU A 12 0.04 -11.63 -9.06
CA LEU A 12 0.18 -11.19 -7.66
C LEU A 12 -0.98 -10.29 -7.24
N VAL A 13 -1.39 -9.35 -8.08
CA VAL A 13 -2.56 -8.49 -7.84
C VAL A 13 -3.85 -9.30 -7.76
N GLY A 14 -4.09 -10.24 -8.67
CA GLY A 14 -5.25 -11.12 -8.63
C GLY A 14 -5.31 -11.94 -7.33
N ASN A 15 -4.16 -12.41 -6.84
CA ASN A 15 -4.09 -13.17 -5.60
C ASN A 15 -4.35 -12.33 -4.33
N LEU A 16 -4.18 -11.00 -4.38
CA LEU A 16 -4.56 -10.11 -3.26
C LEU A 16 -6.07 -10.11 -2.99
N ALA A 17 -6.90 -10.49 -3.97
CA ALA A 17 -8.34 -10.66 -3.76
C ALA A 17 -8.65 -11.75 -2.71
N HIS A 18 -7.77 -12.75 -2.55
CA HIS A 18 -7.94 -13.82 -1.57
C HIS A 18 -7.33 -13.45 -0.20
N THR A 19 -8.20 -13.24 0.80
CA THR A 19 -7.81 -12.80 2.15
C THR A 19 -6.81 -13.73 2.85
N THR A 20 -6.89 -15.05 2.63
CA THR A 20 -6.05 -16.07 3.29
C THR A 20 -4.55 -15.93 2.97
N HIS A 21 -4.20 -15.42 1.79
CA HIS A 21 -2.80 -15.30 1.34
C HIS A 21 -2.35 -13.86 1.16
N ARG A 22 -3.21 -12.89 1.48
CA ARG A 22 -3.00 -11.46 1.18
C ARG A 22 -1.69 -10.92 1.77
N ASN A 23 -1.35 -11.31 2.99
CA ASN A 23 -0.09 -10.88 3.62
C ASN A 23 1.15 -11.39 2.85
N THR A 24 1.22 -12.70 2.58
CA THR A 24 2.34 -13.28 1.82
C THR A 24 2.45 -12.69 0.41
N MET A 25 1.32 -12.59 -0.30
CA MET A 25 1.27 -12.04 -1.66
C MET A 25 1.62 -10.55 -1.70
N SER A 26 1.27 -9.78 -0.65
CA SER A 26 1.65 -8.37 -0.55
C SER A 26 3.16 -8.18 -0.44
N ARG A 27 3.87 -9.11 0.25
CA ARG A 27 5.34 -9.06 0.35
C ARG A 27 6.00 -9.42 -0.98
N GLU A 28 5.45 -10.38 -1.71
CA GLU A 28 5.94 -10.72 -3.05
C GLU A 28 5.71 -9.58 -4.04
N LEU A 29 4.53 -8.95 -4.01
CA LEU A 29 4.25 -7.78 -4.82
C LEU A 29 5.15 -6.59 -4.44
N ALA A 30 5.35 -6.32 -3.15
CA ALA A 30 6.26 -5.27 -2.70
C ALA A 30 7.66 -5.47 -3.29
N ARG A 31 8.21 -6.69 -3.19
CA ARG A 31 9.52 -7.03 -3.76
C ARG A 31 9.56 -6.87 -5.28
N ALA A 32 8.52 -7.32 -5.98
CA ALA A 32 8.42 -7.17 -7.43
C ALA A 32 8.41 -5.69 -7.86
N LEU A 33 7.90 -4.80 -7.00
CA LEU A 33 7.85 -3.36 -7.21
C LEU A 33 9.08 -2.61 -6.66
N GLY A 34 10.07 -3.32 -6.11
CA GLY A 34 11.26 -2.71 -5.50
C GLY A 34 11.00 -2.00 -4.16
N ALA A 35 9.91 -2.35 -3.50
CA ALA A 35 9.53 -1.88 -2.17
C ALA A 35 9.87 -2.93 -1.08
N GLU A 36 10.05 -2.46 0.15
CA GLU A 36 10.32 -3.31 1.31
C GLU A 36 9.04 -3.97 1.84
N ALA A 37 7.93 -3.24 1.77
CA ALA A 37 6.61 -3.71 2.16
C ALA A 37 5.51 -3.05 1.33
N LEU A 38 4.33 -3.68 1.33
CA LEU A 38 3.09 -3.15 0.77
C LEU A 38 2.01 -3.27 1.84
N LEU A 39 1.24 -2.20 2.01
CA LEU A 39 0.05 -2.15 2.84
C LEU A 39 -1.12 -1.66 1.98
N ILE A 40 -2.28 -2.28 2.15
CA ILE A 40 -3.52 -1.82 1.54
C ILE A 40 -4.40 -1.25 2.64
N LEU A 41 -4.86 -0.02 2.45
CA LEU A 41 -5.81 0.64 3.32
C LEU A 41 -7.15 0.78 2.59
N VAL A 42 -8.24 0.52 3.29
CA VAL A 42 -9.61 0.67 2.78
C VAL A 42 -10.37 1.64 3.67
N ARG A 43 -11.37 2.32 3.12
CA ARG A 43 -12.27 3.15 3.92
C ARG A 43 -13.10 2.27 4.83
N ASP A 44 -13.21 2.69 6.08
CA ASP A 44 -14.23 2.17 6.96
C ASP A 44 -15.60 2.71 6.50
N PRO A 45 -16.63 1.86 6.31
CA PRO A 45 -17.95 2.33 5.87
C PRO A 45 -18.72 3.09 6.95
N GLU A 46 -18.34 2.94 8.22
CA GLU A 46 -19.00 3.55 9.38
C GLU A 46 -18.24 4.76 9.92
N LEU A 47 -16.93 4.83 9.66
CA LEU A 47 -16.03 5.86 10.20
C LEU A 47 -15.25 6.58 9.09
N PRO A 48 -14.97 7.90 9.21
CA PRO A 48 -14.18 8.65 8.24
C PRO A 48 -12.67 8.37 8.41
N VAL A 49 -12.28 7.09 8.40
CA VAL A 49 -10.90 6.63 8.61
C VAL A 49 -10.52 5.57 7.58
N LEU A 50 -9.22 5.46 7.34
CA LEU A 50 -8.63 4.38 6.56
C LEU A 50 -8.08 3.30 7.51
N LEU A 51 -8.43 2.05 7.23
CA LEU A 51 -7.99 0.89 7.99
C LEU A 51 -7.22 -0.09 7.11
N PRO A 52 -6.26 -0.84 7.68
CA PRO A 52 -5.64 -1.96 6.96
C PRO A 52 -6.70 -2.91 6.41
N ALA A 53 -6.62 -3.26 5.14
CA ALA A 53 -7.56 -4.19 4.53
C ALA A 53 -7.56 -5.54 5.28
N PRO A 54 -8.67 -6.29 5.32
CA PRO A 54 -8.72 -7.60 5.96
C PRO A 54 -7.58 -8.52 5.46
N GLY A 55 -6.90 -9.22 6.37
CA GLY A 55 -5.71 -10.04 6.04
C GLY A 55 -4.37 -9.33 6.24
N PHE A 56 -4.36 -8.02 6.52
CA PHE A 56 -3.22 -7.31 7.10
C PHE A 56 -3.34 -7.19 8.62
N PRO A 57 -2.23 -6.95 9.36
CA PRO A 57 -2.31 -6.49 10.74
C PRO A 57 -3.24 -5.27 10.83
N GLN A 58 -4.33 -5.40 11.59
CA GLN A 58 -5.41 -4.40 11.65
C GLN A 58 -5.05 -3.18 12.50
N THR A 59 -3.87 -3.17 13.09
CA THR A 59 -3.36 -2.07 13.89
C THR A 59 -2.25 -1.35 13.12
N LEU A 60 -2.52 -0.12 12.70
CA LEU A 60 -1.44 0.81 12.37
C LEU A 60 -0.83 1.31 13.67
N ARG A 61 0.48 1.52 13.66
CA ARG A 61 1.13 2.22 14.77
C ARG A 61 0.56 3.65 14.79
N GLY A 62 0.10 4.07 15.96
CA GLY A 62 -0.25 5.47 16.17
C GLY A 62 1.00 6.34 16.09
N GLY A 63 0.81 7.64 15.84
CA GLY A 63 1.92 8.59 15.77
C GLY A 63 1.50 9.85 15.04
N PRO A 64 2.15 10.99 15.27
CA PRO A 64 1.87 12.22 14.54
C PRO A 64 2.12 12.07 13.03
N GLU A 65 3.15 11.33 12.62
CA GLU A 65 3.54 11.06 11.23
C GLU A 65 2.46 10.24 10.53
N TRP A 66 2.04 9.13 11.14
CA TRP A 66 0.95 8.29 10.64
C TRP A 66 -0.36 9.07 10.52
N ARG A 67 -0.74 9.86 11.53
CA ARG A 67 -1.97 10.68 11.48
C ARG A 67 -1.90 11.71 10.34
N ARG A 68 -0.76 12.39 10.19
CA ARG A 68 -0.54 13.36 9.11
C ARG A 68 -0.62 12.67 7.76
N PHE A 69 0.01 11.52 7.61
CA PHE A 69 -0.02 10.75 6.36
C PHE A 69 -1.43 10.29 6.01
N LEU A 70 -2.16 9.68 6.95
CA LEU A 70 -3.54 9.24 6.73
C LEU A 70 -4.48 10.40 6.34
N THR A 71 -4.21 11.62 6.81
CA THR A 71 -4.97 12.82 6.41
C THR A 71 -4.75 13.17 4.93
N LEU A 72 -3.57 12.91 4.36
CA LEU A 72 -3.30 13.13 2.93
C LEU A 72 -4.08 12.15 2.06
N LEU A 73 -4.30 10.92 2.56
CA LEU A 73 -4.92 9.83 1.81
C LEU A 73 -6.45 9.98 1.63
N VAL A 74 -7.04 11.09 2.08
CA VAL A 74 -8.44 11.41 1.83
C VAL A 74 -8.68 11.73 0.35
N GLU A 75 -7.69 12.35 -0.30
CA GLU A 75 -7.77 12.78 -1.69
C GLU A 75 -7.21 11.72 -2.65
N PRO A 76 -7.90 11.41 -3.77
CA PRO A 76 -7.38 10.51 -4.80
C PRO A 76 -6.03 10.97 -5.37
N GLY A 77 -5.23 10.00 -5.82
CA GLY A 77 -3.95 10.24 -6.47
C GLY A 77 -2.74 9.85 -5.62
N ARG A 78 -1.57 10.37 -6.00
CA ARG A 78 -0.28 9.95 -5.41
C ARG A 78 0.11 10.86 -4.25
N HIS A 79 0.50 10.23 -3.15
CA HIS A 79 0.99 10.91 -1.95
C HIS A 79 2.31 10.29 -1.49
N THR A 80 3.17 11.11 -0.88
CA THR A 80 4.43 10.65 -0.28
C THR A 80 4.55 11.16 1.15
N ALA A 81 5.12 10.37 2.03
CA ALA A 81 5.42 10.77 3.40
C ALA A 81 6.62 10.00 3.95
N VAL A 82 6.95 10.28 5.20
CA VAL A 82 7.84 9.47 6.04
C VAL A 82 7.02 9.08 7.26
N VAL A 83 7.05 7.80 7.63
CA VAL A 83 6.32 7.27 8.79
C VAL A 83 7.20 6.32 9.58
N ASP A 84 6.90 6.16 10.86
CA ASP A 84 7.57 5.17 11.70
C ASP A 84 7.10 3.75 11.32
N TYR A 85 8.00 2.97 10.73
CA TYR A 85 7.76 1.61 10.29
C TYR A 85 9.09 0.85 10.11
N PRO A 86 9.17 -0.45 10.47
CA PRO A 86 8.17 -1.24 11.18
C PRO A 86 8.22 -1.03 12.71
N ALA A 87 9.20 -0.28 13.22
CA ALA A 87 9.42 0.02 14.63
C ALA A 87 9.33 1.54 14.92
N PRO A 88 9.14 1.95 16.19
CA PRO A 88 9.27 3.35 16.58
C PRO A 88 10.65 3.91 16.22
N ASP A 89 10.72 5.19 15.87
CA ASP A 89 11.94 5.91 15.45
C ASP A 89 12.61 5.36 14.17
N ASP A 90 11.96 4.43 13.48
CA ASP A 90 12.39 3.89 12.19
C ASP A 90 11.67 4.63 11.06
N HIS A 91 12.26 5.75 10.65
CA HIS A 91 11.67 6.69 9.70
C HIS A 91 11.75 6.16 8.27
N THR A 92 10.69 5.51 7.82
CA THR A 92 10.61 4.89 6.50
C THR A 92 9.87 5.79 5.50
N PRO A 93 10.47 6.10 4.33
CA PRO A 93 9.75 6.73 3.24
C PRO A 93 8.62 5.85 2.73
N VAL A 94 7.47 6.47 2.46
CA VAL A 94 6.30 5.80 1.90
C VAL A 94 5.76 6.54 0.69
N MET A 95 5.29 5.77 -0.27
CA MET A 95 4.52 6.26 -1.42
C MET A 95 3.16 5.57 -1.43
N ALA A 96 2.10 6.37 -1.47
CA ALA A 96 0.74 5.89 -1.61
C ALA A 96 0.12 6.28 -2.95
N HIS A 97 -0.76 5.42 -3.46
CA HIS A 97 -1.74 5.78 -4.47
C HIS A 97 -3.15 5.52 -3.94
N VAL A 98 -3.96 6.56 -3.87
CA VAL A 98 -5.37 6.50 -3.48
C VAL A 98 -6.22 6.39 -4.73
N CYS A 99 -6.96 5.29 -4.84
CA CYS A 99 -7.87 5.01 -5.93
C CYS A 99 -9.18 5.80 -5.79
N ALA A 100 -10.01 5.81 -6.84
CA ALA A 100 -11.26 6.57 -6.85
C ALA A 100 -12.31 6.07 -5.82
N ASP A 101 -12.26 4.79 -5.45
CA ASP A 101 -13.05 4.15 -4.39
C ASP A 101 -12.56 4.51 -2.97
N GLY A 102 -11.42 5.18 -2.86
CA GLY A 102 -10.76 5.52 -1.60
C GLY A 102 -9.85 4.42 -1.05
N THR A 103 -9.63 3.32 -1.78
CA THR A 103 -8.62 2.32 -1.44
C THR A 103 -7.22 2.90 -1.67
N ALA A 104 -6.33 2.79 -0.69
CA ALA A 104 -4.96 3.27 -0.79
C ALA A 104 -3.94 2.13 -0.79
N PHE A 105 -3.05 2.13 -1.77
CA PHE A 105 -1.90 1.22 -1.86
C PHE A 105 -0.67 1.95 -1.37
N VAL A 106 -0.04 1.47 -0.30
CA VAL A 106 1.10 2.11 0.37
C VAL A 106 2.33 1.22 0.24
N LEU A 107 3.33 1.70 -0.50
CA LEU A 107 4.65 1.08 -0.62
C LEU A 107 5.64 1.73 0.35
N PHE A 108 6.46 0.91 0.98
CA PHE A 108 7.50 1.33 1.94
C PHE A 108 8.89 1.14 1.35
N GLY A 109 9.80 2.05 1.66
CA GLY A 109 11.22 1.93 1.37
C GLY A 109 11.78 3.06 0.52
N GLU A 110 13.09 3.26 0.61
CA GLU A 110 13.79 4.38 -0.04
C GLU A 110 13.86 4.25 -1.57
N THR A 111 13.84 3.02 -2.07
CA THR A 111 14.02 2.70 -3.50
C THR A 111 12.72 2.72 -4.30
N VAL A 112 11.59 3.04 -3.66
CA VAL A 112 10.29 3.07 -4.32
C VAL A 112 10.27 4.20 -5.35
N THR A 113 10.26 3.82 -6.63
CA THR A 113 10.24 4.82 -7.70
C THR A 113 8.85 5.46 -7.83
N PRO A 114 8.77 6.75 -8.22
CA PRO A 114 7.50 7.47 -8.36
C PRO A 114 6.46 6.82 -9.28
N GLY A 115 6.89 5.93 -10.18
CA GLY A 115 6.03 5.19 -11.12
C GLY A 115 5.89 3.69 -10.81
N ALA A 116 6.36 3.23 -9.65
CA ALA A 116 6.24 1.81 -9.26
C ALA A 116 4.79 1.33 -9.27
N LEU A 117 3.84 2.20 -8.92
CA LEU A 117 2.41 1.88 -8.93
C LEU A 117 1.73 2.10 -10.29
N ASP A 118 2.37 2.76 -11.26
CA ASP A 118 1.73 3.12 -12.54
C ASP A 118 1.31 1.88 -13.36
N GLY A 119 2.07 0.79 -13.26
CA GLY A 119 1.72 -0.49 -13.88
C GLY A 119 0.73 -1.33 -13.08
N VAL A 120 0.53 -1.00 -11.79
CA VAL A 120 -0.34 -1.75 -10.87
C VAL A 120 -1.73 -1.13 -10.82
N VAL A 121 -1.81 0.20 -10.77
CA VAL A 121 -3.07 0.97 -10.64
C VAL A 121 -4.13 0.54 -11.67
N PRO A 122 -3.81 0.34 -12.96
CA PRO A 122 -4.80 -0.10 -13.94
C PRO A 122 -5.33 -1.53 -13.72
N MET A 123 -4.62 -2.36 -12.93
CA MET A 123 -4.98 -3.74 -12.61
C MET A 123 -5.81 -3.86 -11.34
N LEU A 124 -5.93 -2.78 -10.57
CA LEU A 124 -6.71 -2.76 -9.35
C LEU A 124 -8.20 -2.77 -9.67
N PRO A 125 -9.03 -3.47 -8.89
CA PRO A 125 -10.46 -3.45 -9.12
C PRO A 125 -10.98 -2.01 -8.93
N LEU A 126 -11.63 -1.50 -9.97
CA LEU A 126 -12.39 -0.24 -9.94
C LEU A 126 -13.75 -0.51 -9.26
N VAL A 127 -13.78 -0.78 -7.94
CA VAL A 127 -15.03 -1.12 -7.26
C VAL A 127 -15.30 -0.29 -6.01
#